data_AF-A0A7R9RY31-F1
#
_entry.id   AF-A0A7R9RY31-F1
#
_cell.length_a   1.000
_cell.length_b   1.000
_cell.length_c   1.000
_cell.angle_alpha   90.00
_cell.angle_beta   90.00
_cell.angle_gamma   90.00
#
_symmetry.space_group_name_H-M   'P 1'
#
loop_
_entity.id
_entity.type
_entity.pdbx_description
1 polymer ?
#
loop_
_entity_poly.entity_id
_entity_poly.type
_entity_poly.pdbx_seq_one_letter_code
_entity_poly.pdbx_strand_id
1 'polypeptide(L)' 'MGENASSTGVPLGCVLNPILFSLFTNDCVSFYNSNKLTKFADDATVIGLITSENEAPYREEVKLLTKWWTKNDLVVN' A
#
# COMPACT_ATOMS: atom_id res chain seq x y z
N MET A 1 37.78 4.86 5.44
CA MET A 1 36.86 3.83 5.97
C MET A 1 35.91 4.55 6.90
N GLY A 2 34.65 4.80 6.58
CA GLY A 2 33.83 4.30 5.50
C GLY A 2 32.46 3.97 6.05
N GLU A 3 31.66 4.99 6.36
CA GLU A 3 30.23 4.83 6.67
C GLU A 3 29.49 6.02 6.05
N ASN A 4 29.30 5.97 4.73
CA ASN A 4 28.23 6.74 4.11
C ASN A 4 26.94 6.04 4.54
N ALA A 5 26.32 6.52 5.60
CA ALA A 5 24.98 6.11 5.99
C ALA A 5 24.03 6.51 4.85
N SER A 6 23.90 5.62 3.87
CA SER A 6 22.89 5.71 2.82
C SER A 6 21.55 5.42 3.48
N SER A 7 20.92 6.45 4.04
CA SER A 7 19.53 6.39 4.44
C SER A 7 18.71 6.08 3.20
N THR A 8 18.30 4.82 3.03
CA THR A 8 17.39 4.39 1.96
C THR A 8 15.96 4.93 2.15
N GLY A 9 15.74 5.83 3.11
CA GLY A 9 14.48 6.50 3.39
C GLY A 9 14.59 8.02 3.38
N VAL A 10 13.43 8.65 3.22
CA VAL A 10 13.26 10.11 3.29
C VAL A 10 13.46 10.57 4.73
N PRO A 11 14.15 11.70 4.98
CA PRO A 11 14.28 12.25 6.33
C PRO A 11 12.93 12.47 6.99
N LEU A 12 12.80 12.05 8.25
CA LEU A 12 11.59 12.25 9.06
C LEU A 12 11.26 13.75 9.12
N GLY A 13 10.04 14.13 8.74
CA GLY A 13 9.61 15.53 8.69
C GLY A 13 9.81 16.24 7.35
N CYS A 14 10.26 15.53 6.30
CA CYS A 14 10.25 16.09 4.95
C CYS A 14 8.82 16.14 4.39
N VAL A 15 8.39 17.32 3.92
CA VAL A 15 7.11 17.52 3.21
C VAL A 15 6.95 16.60 1.99
N LEU A 16 8.05 16.10 1.45
CA LEU A 16 8.07 15.19 0.30
C LEU A 16 7.76 13.74 0.65
N ASN A 17 7.78 13.36 1.93
CA ASN A 17 7.62 11.96 2.33
C ASN A 17 6.29 11.34 1.84
N PRO A 18 5.11 11.99 2.02
CA PRO A 18 3.85 11.48 1.50
C PRO A 18 3.83 11.31 -0.03
N ILE A 19 4.47 12.24 -0.74
CA ILE A 19 4.52 12.24 -2.21
C ILE A 19 5.39 11.07 -2.70
N LEU A 20 6.58 10.91 -2.10
CA LEU A 20 7.50 9.83 -2.44
C LEU A 20 6.91 8.47 -2.10
N PHE A 21 6.22 8.34 -0.97
CA PHE A 21 5.52 7.10 -0.60
C PHE A 21 4.36 6.78 -1.56
N SER A 22 3.62 7.81 -2.00
CA SER A 22 2.55 7.65 -2.99
C SER A 22 3.10 7.19 -4.35
N LEU A 23 4.28 7.69 -4.75
CA LEU A 23 4.98 7.24 -5.95
C LEU A 23 5.50 5.80 -5.81
N PHE A 24 6.10 5.48 -4.66
CA PHE A 24 6.63 4.14 -4.36
C PHE A 24 5.54 3.07 -4.41
N THR A 25 4.36 3.37 -3.90
CA THR A 25 3.24 2.43 -3.86
C THR A 25 2.30 2.55 -5.06
N ASN A 26 2.63 3.34 -6.08
CA ASN A 26 1.68 3.70 -7.15
C ASN A 26 1.15 2.48 -7.93
N ASP A 27 1.99 1.47 -8.15
CA ASP A 27 1.68 0.21 -8.83
C ASP A 27 0.86 -0.78 -7.97
N CYS A 28 0.73 -0.54 -6.66
CA CYS A 28 -0.21 -1.26 -5.81
C CYS A 28 -1.64 -0.84 -6.14
N VAL A 29 -2.36 -1.67 -6.88
CA VAL A 29 -3.72 -1.41 -7.39
C VAL A 29 -4.67 -2.55 -7.01
N SER A 30 -5.98 -2.28 -7.01
CA SER A 30 -6.98 -3.33 -6.77
C SER A 30 -7.07 -4.29 -7.96
N PHE A 31 -7.17 -5.58 -7.67
CA PHE A 31 -7.29 -6.66 -8.66
C PHE A 31 -8.73 -6.87 -9.13
N TYR A 32 -9.72 -6.65 -8.26
CA TYR A 32 -11.13 -6.84 -8.60
C TYR A 32 -11.80 -5.51 -8.92
N ASN A 33 -12.56 -5.47 -10.02
CA ASN A 33 -13.33 -4.28 -10.42
C ASN A 33 -14.44 -3.91 -9.41
N SER A 34 -14.87 -4.86 -8.59
CA SER A 34 -15.84 -4.64 -7.50
C SER A 34 -15.21 -3.93 -6.29
N ASN A 35 -13.89 -3.78 -6.27
CA ASN A 35 -13.16 -3.22 -5.16
C ASN A 35 -12.42 -1.95 -5.58
N LYS A 36 -12.23 -1.04 -4.63
CA LYS A 36 -11.49 0.20 -4.80
C LYS A 36 -10.44 0.31 -3.71
N LEU A 37 -9.18 0.44 -4.12
CA LEU A 37 -8.09 0.82 -3.24
C LEU A 37 -7.89 2.34 -3.31
N THR A 38 -7.91 3.00 -2.16
CA THR A 38 -7.56 4.41 -1.98
C THR A 38 -6.33 4.49 -1.09
N LYS A 39 -5.32 5.26 -1.51
CA LYS A 39 -4.02 5.41 -0.81
C LYS A 39 -3.75 6.89 -0.56
N PHE A 40 -3.25 7.21 0.62
CA PHE A 40 -2.77 8.55 0.96
C PHE A 40 -1.65 8.45 1.99
N ALA A 41 -0.42 8.85 1.63
CA ALA A 41 0.74 8.64 2.48
C ALA A 41 0.79 7.17 2.96
N ASP A 42 1.02 6.93 4.24
CA ASP A 42 1.04 5.61 4.90
C ASP A 42 -0.35 4.98 5.10
N ASP A 43 -1.44 5.71 4.86
CA ASP A 43 -2.79 5.19 4.97
C ASP A 43 -3.29 4.54 3.66
N ALA A 44 -3.92 3.38 3.80
CA ALA A 44 -4.61 2.69 2.70
C ALA A 44 -5.99 2.22 3.14
N THR A 45 -7.00 2.41 2.28
CA THR A 45 -8.37 1.95 2.50
C THR A 45 -8.83 1.10 1.32
N VAL A 46 -9.35 -0.09 1.61
CA VAL A 46 -9.97 -0.99 0.62
C VAL A 46 -11.48 -0.93 0.81
N ILE A 47 -12.20 -0.61 -0.26
CA ILE A 47 -13.66 -0.58 -0.29
C ILE A 47 -14.11 -1.69 -1.23
N GLY A 48 -14.88 -2.66 -0.75
CA GLY A 48 -15.43 -3.75 -1.57
C GLY A 48 -16.95 -3.64 -1.73
N LEU A 49 -17.44 -3.78 -2.95
CA LEU A 49 -18.87 -3.92 -3.21
C LEU A 49 -19.29 -5.36 -2.92
N ILE A 50 -20.11 -5.55 -1.89
CA ILE A 50 -20.71 -6.84 -1.56
C ILE A 50 -22.00 -7.01 -2.36
N THR A 51 -22.05 -8.04 -3.20
CA THR A 51 -23.22 -8.39 -4.01
C THR A 51 -23.69 -9.78 -3.64
N SER A 52 -25.00 -9.97 -3.45
CA SER A 52 -25.59 -11.29 -3.15
C SER A 52 -24.90 -11.98 -1.97
N GLU A 53 -24.57 -11.22 -0.92
CA GLU A 53 -23.87 -11.70 0.29
C GLU A 53 -22.47 -12.28 0.05
N ASN A 54 -21.93 -12.13 -1.16
CA ASN A 54 -20.61 -12.61 -1.51
C ASN A 54 -19.54 -11.53 -1.27
N GLU A 55 -18.84 -11.64 -0.14
CA GLU A 55 -17.68 -10.82 0.21
C GLU A 55 -16.34 -11.42 -0.25
N ALA A 56 -16.34 -12.56 -0.94
CA ALA A 56 -15.10 -13.24 -1.34
C ALA A 56 -14.15 -12.36 -2.17
N PRO A 57 -14.62 -11.55 -3.15
CA PRO A 57 -13.74 -10.64 -3.89
C PRO A 57 -13.02 -9.65 -2.99
N TYR A 58 -13.69 -9.12 -1.97
CA TYR A 58 -13.09 -8.21 -0.98
C TYR A 58 -12.03 -8.93 -0.15
N ARG A 59 -12.33 -10.14 0.36
CA ARG A 59 -11.38 -10.90 1.18
C ARG A 59 -10.13 -11.31 0.40
N GLU A 60 -10.28 -11.73 -0.85
CA GLU A 60 -9.13 -12.08 -1.69
C GLU A 60 -8.30 -10.85 -2.06
N GLU A 61 -8.93 -9.69 -2.31
CA GLU A 61 -8.23 -8.42 -2.51
C GLU A 61 -7.35 -8.06 -1.33
N VAL A 62 -7.89 -8.10 -0.10
CA VAL A 62 -7.10 -7.82 1.11
C VAL A 62 -5.89 -8.74 1.19
N LYS A 63 -6.05 -10.04 0.92
CA LYS A 63 -4.93 -11.00 0.91
C LYS A 63 -3.88 -10.67 -0.15
N LEU A 64 -4.30 -10.29 -1.36
CA LEU A 64 -3.39 -9.94 -2.45
C LEU A 64 -2.60 -8.67 -2.12
N LEU A 65 -3.26 -7.66 -1.55
CA LEU A 65 -2.62 -6.43 -1.10
C LEU A 65 -1.64 -6.68 0.05
N THR A 66 -2.00 -7.51 1.03
CA THR A 66 -1.06 -7.94 2.10
C THR A 66 0.18 -8.61 1.53
N LYS A 67 0.03 -9.51 0.56
CA LYS A 67 1.18 -10.12 -0.12
C LYS A 67 2.05 -9.10 -0.85
N TRP A 68 1.43 -8.11 -1.50
CA TRP A 68 2.17 -7.03 -2.17
C TRP A 68 2.94 -6.20 -1.15
N TRP A 69 2.33 -5.78 -0.05
CA TRP A 69 3.01 -5.02 1.01
C TRP A 69 4.20 -5.79 1.60
N THR A 70 4.00 -7.05 1.98
CA THR A 70 5.08 -7.89 2.51
C THR A 70 6.22 -8.09 1.50
N LYS A 71 5.91 -8.22 0.20
CA LYS A 71 6.92 -8.36 -0.85
C LYS A 71 7.75 -7.09 -1.04
N ASN A 72 7.21 -5.92 -0.72
CA ASN A 72 7.86 -4.62 -0.84
C ASN A 72 8.41 -4.11 0.50
N ASP A 73 8.62 -5.01 1.47
CA ASP A 73 9.16 -4.70 2.80
C ASP A 73 8.33 -3.68 3.60
N LEU A 74 7.02 -3.61 3.32
CA LEU A 74 6.06 -2.78 4.05
C LEU A 74 5.36 -3.61 5.14
N VAL A 75 5.35 -3.09 6.36
CA VAL A 75 4.65 -3.68 7.50
C VAL A 75 3.29 -3.01 7.64
N VAL A 76 2.23 -3.82 7.69
CA VAL A 76 0.86 -3.37 7.96
C VAL A 76 0.58 -3.53 9.45
N ASN A 77 0.02 -2.50 10.09
CA ASN A 77 -0.34 -2.49 11.51
C ASN A 77 -1.76 -3.04 11.76
#